data_AF-A0A960ZSX7-F1
#
_entry.id   AF-A0A960ZSX7-F1
#
_cell.length_a   1.000
_cell.length_b   1.000
_cell.length_c   1.000
_cell.angle_alpha   90.00
_cell.angle_beta   90.00
_cell.angle_gamma   90.00
#
_symmetry.space_group_name_H-M   'P 1'
#
loop_
_entity.id
_entity.type
_entity.pdbx_description
1 polymer ?
#
loop_
_entity_poly.entity_id
_entity_poly.type
_entity_poly.pdbx_seq_one_letter_code
_entity_poly.pdbx_strand_id
1 'polypeptide(L)'
;MKSIHRAFAQLGHSGPLALADTHGKLHSPIIVAVVTLLLIANTKAIVPEYDVRDGVLYLQGVGPDNPILYDNDWWFDVFDNNYLWARASMGKVNLRGNIVSRDMWDWEKGYLYPVQRCRDDAAKALNLARDSGLKHIPDFTLGADEVLRPPASGSIEDTAAKDSPGAQLIIKEARKASPEKPLLIIAGG
;
A
#
# COMPACT_ATOMS: atom_id res chain seq x y z
N MET A 1 -36.85 -21.36 26.71
CA MET A 1 -37.97 -22.32 26.49
C MET A 1 -39.09 -21.62 25.73
N LYS A 2 -39.15 -21.77 24.40
CA LYS A 2 -40.38 -21.71 23.58
C LYS A 2 -40.04 -22.33 22.23
N SER A 3 -40.82 -23.35 21.91
CA SER A 3 -40.70 -24.31 20.80
C SER A 3 -41.19 -23.70 19.48
N ILE A 4 -40.50 -24.00 18.38
CA ILE A 4 -41.11 -23.98 17.04
C ILE A 4 -40.85 -25.36 16.42
N HIS A 5 -41.97 -26.01 16.09
CA HIS A 5 -42.06 -27.34 15.49
C HIS A 5 -42.27 -27.23 13.98
N ARG A 6 -41.63 -28.16 13.26
CA ARG A 6 -42.05 -28.89 12.04
C ARG A 6 -42.33 -28.07 10.76
N ALA A 7 -41.55 -28.24 9.69
CA ALA A 7 -41.43 -29.39 8.78
C ALA A 7 -42.52 -29.44 7.70
N PHE A 8 -42.09 -29.36 6.44
CA PHE A 8 -42.74 -30.02 5.31
C PHE A 8 -41.68 -30.59 4.37
N ALA A 9 -41.78 -31.90 4.16
CA ALA A 9 -41.26 -32.63 3.01
C ALA A 9 -42.12 -32.30 1.77
N GLN A 10 -41.85 -32.65 0.52
CA GLN A 10 -41.40 -33.93 -0.03
C GLN A 10 -41.44 -33.82 -1.58
N LEU A 11 -40.76 -34.77 -2.24
CA LEU A 11 -41.04 -35.34 -3.57
C LEU A 11 -40.63 -34.58 -4.83
N GLY A 12 -39.64 -35.16 -5.50
CA GLY A 12 -39.42 -34.99 -6.92
C GLY A 12 -40.36 -35.86 -7.78
N HIS A 13 -40.40 -35.53 -9.07
CA HIS A 13 -40.81 -36.42 -10.15
C HIS A 13 -39.99 -36.09 -11.40
N SER A 14 -39.53 -37.17 -12.02
CA SER A 14 -38.75 -37.30 -13.24
C SER A 14 -39.55 -36.97 -14.51
N GLY A 15 -38.87 -36.40 -15.50
CA GLY A 15 -39.31 -36.40 -16.90
C GLY A 15 -38.10 -36.28 -17.84
N PRO A 16 -37.96 -37.12 -18.88
CA PRO A 16 -36.82 -37.10 -19.79
C PRO A 16 -37.11 -36.22 -21.01
N LEU A 17 -36.09 -35.57 -21.58
CA LEU A 17 -36.19 -35.05 -22.95
C LEU A 17 -34.81 -34.91 -23.62
N ALA A 18 -34.71 -35.67 -24.71
CA ALA A 18 -34.03 -35.39 -25.97
C ALA A 18 -32.50 -35.20 -26.00
N LEU A 19 -31.88 -36.20 -26.61
CA LEU A 19 -30.67 -36.10 -27.43
C LEU A 19 -30.79 -34.97 -28.47
N ALA A 20 -29.78 -34.10 -28.51
CA ALA A 20 -29.39 -33.39 -29.71
C ALA A 20 -27.87 -33.45 -29.82
N ASP A 21 -27.44 -34.14 -30.87
CA ASP A 21 -26.06 -34.33 -31.31
C ASP A 21 -25.66 -33.11 -32.14
N THR A 22 -24.62 -32.38 -31.73
CA THR A 22 -23.89 -31.47 -32.62
C THR A 22 -22.42 -31.41 -32.24
N HIS A 23 -21.61 -32.03 -33.09
CA HIS A 23 -20.17 -31.85 -33.27
C HIS A 23 -19.65 -30.44 -32.92
N GLY A 24 -18.72 -30.37 -31.96
CA GLY A 24 -18.02 -29.13 -31.62
C GLY A 24 -16.73 -29.36 -30.84
N LYS A 25 -15.62 -29.54 -31.56
CA LYS A 25 -14.21 -29.33 -31.19
C LYS A 25 -13.87 -29.35 -29.67
N LEU A 26 -13.21 -30.41 -29.22
CA LEU A 26 -12.47 -30.44 -27.95
C LEU A 26 -11.35 -29.37 -27.97
N HIS A 27 -11.63 -28.17 -27.48
CA HIS A 27 -10.60 -27.29 -26.93
C HIS A 27 -10.71 -27.38 -25.41
N SER A 28 -9.86 -28.22 -24.84
CA SER A 28 -9.77 -28.48 -23.40
C SER A 28 -9.54 -27.18 -22.62
N PRO A 29 -10.53 -26.66 -21.86
CA PRO A 29 -10.34 -25.44 -21.06
C PRO A 29 -9.50 -25.68 -19.80
N ILE A 30 -9.10 -26.94 -19.55
CA ILE A 30 -8.45 -27.36 -18.30
C ILE A 30 -6.93 -27.06 -18.31
N ILE A 31 -6.29 -26.92 -19.48
CA ILE A 31 -4.83 -26.71 -19.55
C ILE A 31 -4.44 -25.23 -19.38
N VAL A 32 -5.33 -24.28 -19.68
CA VAL A 32 -5.03 -22.85 -19.50
C VAL A 32 -5.10 -22.42 -18.02
N ALA A 33 -5.92 -23.09 -17.21
CA ALA A 33 -6.09 -22.75 -15.79
C ALA A 33 -4.91 -23.14 -14.89
N VAL A 34 -4.07 -24.10 -15.29
CA VAL A 34 -2.95 -24.59 -14.46
C VAL A 34 -1.68 -23.73 -14.61
N VAL A 35 -1.51 -23.03 -15.74
CA VAL A 35 -0.31 -22.20 -15.97
C VAL A 35 -0.43 -20.81 -15.32
N THR A 36 -1.65 -20.28 -15.13
CA THR A 36 -1.83 -18.97 -14.47
C THR A 36 -1.66 -19.04 -12.95
N LEU A 37 -1.80 -20.21 -12.32
CA LEU A 37 -1.71 -20.37 -10.86
C LEU A 37 -0.26 -20.45 -10.32
N LEU A 38 0.75 -20.56 -11.20
CA LEU A 38 2.16 -20.78 -10.81
C LEU A 38 3.00 -19.49 -10.76
N LEU A 39 2.40 -18.31 -10.98
CA LEU A 39 3.12 -17.02 -10.95
C LEU A 39 2.79 -16.16 -9.73
N ILE A 40 2.33 -16.76 -8.62
CA ILE A 40 2.52 -16.12 -7.31
C ILE A 40 3.99 -16.38 -6.94
N ALA A 41 4.88 -15.66 -7.63
CA ALA A 41 6.28 -15.63 -7.28
C ALA A 41 6.36 -15.14 -5.83
N ASN A 42 6.79 -16.02 -4.94
CA ASN A 42 7.29 -15.67 -3.62
C ASN A 42 8.46 -14.70 -3.82
N THR A 43 8.14 -13.43 -4.03
CA THR A 43 9.11 -12.36 -4.20
C THR A 43 9.63 -12.09 -2.81
N LYS A 44 10.66 -12.85 -2.44
CA LYS A 44 11.41 -12.58 -1.22
C LYS A 44 11.99 -11.17 -1.35
N ALA A 45 11.92 -10.40 -0.26
CA ALA A 45 12.62 -9.12 -0.20
C ALA A 45 14.09 -9.35 -0.56
N ILE A 46 14.57 -8.64 -1.58
CA ILE A 46 15.97 -8.68 -1.99
C ILE A 46 16.66 -7.55 -1.23
N VAL A 47 17.70 -7.90 -0.47
CA VAL A 47 18.56 -6.90 0.16
C VAL A 47 19.22 -6.09 -0.96
N PRO A 48 19.04 -4.75 -1.00
CA PRO A 48 19.66 -3.96 -2.06
C PRO A 48 21.18 -4.07 -1.95
N GLU A 49 21.83 -4.28 -3.09
CA GLU A 49 23.29 -4.18 -3.16
C GLU A 49 23.72 -2.76 -2.79
N TYR A 50 24.82 -2.62 -2.07
CA TYR A 50 25.33 -1.33 -1.65
C TYR A 50 26.86 -1.29 -1.68
N ASP A 51 27.39 -0.07 -1.71
CA ASP A 51 28.81 0.21 -1.65
C ASP A 51 29.06 1.37 -0.68
N VAL A 52 30.22 1.39 -0.02
CA VAL A 52 30.62 2.48 0.88
C VAL A 52 31.87 3.13 0.30
N ARG A 53 31.76 4.37 -0.17
CA ARG A 53 32.86 5.13 -0.78
C ARG A 53 33.07 6.41 0.02
N ASP A 54 34.30 6.65 0.47
CA ASP A 54 34.67 7.84 1.24
C ASP A 54 33.77 8.08 2.47
N GLY A 55 33.32 7.00 3.11
CA GLY A 55 32.42 7.06 4.27
C GLY A 55 30.94 7.29 3.93
N VAL A 56 30.56 7.28 2.65
CA VAL A 56 29.18 7.47 2.17
C VAL A 56 28.60 6.16 1.65
N LEU A 57 27.39 5.81 2.10
CA LEU A 57 26.64 4.64 1.63
C LEU A 57 25.92 4.95 0.31
N TYR A 58 26.10 4.07 -0.67
CA TYR A 58 25.42 4.11 -1.97
C TYR A 58 24.64 2.82 -2.16
N LEU A 59 23.33 2.91 -2.38
CA LEU A 59 22.50 1.77 -2.77
C LEU A 59 22.51 1.66 -4.30
N GLN A 60 22.75 0.47 -4.84
CA GLN A 60 22.73 0.23 -6.28
C GLN A 60 21.32 0.47 -6.85
N GLY A 61 21.25 1.10 -8.02
CA GLY A 61 19.98 1.48 -8.65
C GLY A 61 19.23 2.63 -7.97
N VAL A 62 19.82 3.25 -6.94
CA VAL A 62 19.22 4.38 -6.21
C VAL A 62 19.99 5.66 -6.47
N GLY A 63 19.29 6.68 -6.95
CA GLY A 63 19.79 7.98 -7.32
C GLY A 63 18.73 9.08 -7.17
N PRO A 64 19.10 10.33 -7.49
CA PRO A 64 18.24 11.49 -7.30
C PRO A 64 17.00 11.52 -8.21
N ASP A 65 16.99 10.76 -9.30
CA ASP A 65 15.89 10.71 -10.26
C ASP A 65 14.86 9.60 -9.97
N ASN A 66 15.15 8.70 -9.01
CA ASN A 66 14.20 7.72 -8.50
C ASN A 66 12.96 8.42 -7.91
N PRO A 67 11.75 7.92 -8.19
CA PRO A 67 10.55 8.45 -7.55
C PRO A 67 10.61 8.22 -6.03
N ILE A 68 10.30 9.26 -5.26
CA ILE A 68 10.26 9.22 -3.79
C ILE A 68 8.84 9.49 -3.31
N LEU A 69 8.37 8.68 -2.37
CA LEU A 69 7.23 8.99 -1.50
C LEU A 69 7.73 9.16 -0.08
N TYR A 70 7.18 10.14 0.62
CA TYR A 70 7.42 10.36 2.04
C TYR A 70 6.15 10.05 2.81
N ASP A 71 6.19 9.13 3.76
CA ASP A 71 5.07 8.79 4.66
C ASP A 71 5.51 9.02 6.10
N ASN A 72 4.78 9.86 6.82
CA ASN A 72 5.06 10.10 8.23
C ASN A 72 3.78 10.51 8.95
N ASP A 73 3.67 10.13 10.22
CA ASP A 73 2.49 10.28 11.06
C ASP A 73 2.44 11.63 11.80
N TRP A 74 3.60 12.28 11.97
CA TRP A 74 3.73 13.65 12.46
C TRP A 74 4.90 14.38 11.82
N TRP A 75 4.70 15.62 11.36
CA TRP A 75 5.70 16.36 10.56
C TRP A 75 6.44 17.46 11.34
N PHE A 76 6.34 17.46 12.68
CA PHE A 76 6.96 18.46 13.56
C PHE A 76 7.88 17.86 14.61
N ASP A 77 7.97 16.55 14.72
CA ASP A 77 8.84 15.83 15.66
C ASP A 77 10.22 15.50 15.06
N VAL A 78 10.29 15.31 13.73
CA VAL A 78 11.53 15.09 12.97
C VAL A 78 11.71 16.12 11.83
N PHE A 79 12.94 16.27 11.34
CA PHE A 79 13.34 17.29 10.34
C PHE A 79 13.55 16.75 8.92
N ASP A 80 13.32 15.46 8.72
CA ASP A 80 13.51 14.73 7.47
C ASP A 80 12.62 15.28 6.34
N ASN A 81 11.37 15.62 6.61
CA ASN A 81 10.46 16.32 5.70
C ASN A 81 11.06 17.65 5.20
N ASN A 82 11.59 18.48 6.10
CA ASN A 82 12.15 19.79 5.77
C ASN A 82 13.36 19.64 4.85
N TYR A 83 14.25 18.69 5.16
CA TYR A 83 15.38 18.39 4.31
C TYR A 83 14.95 17.88 2.93
N LEU A 84 14.02 16.92 2.89
CA LEU A 84 13.53 16.34 1.65
C LEU A 84 12.83 17.38 0.76
N TRP A 85 12.01 18.25 1.34
CA TRP A 85 11.33 19.33 0.64
C TRP A 85 12.29 20.39 0.11
N ALA A 86 13.32 20.76 0.87
CA ALA A 86 14.36 21.64 0.37
C ALA A 86 15.07 21.04 -0.85
N ARG A 87 15.43 19.74 -0.79
CA ARG A 87 16.03 19.01 -1.91
C ARG A 87 15.09 18.95 -3.12
N ALA A 88 13.80 18.70 -2.91
CA ALA A 88 12.80 18.66 -3.98
C ALA A 88 12.63 20.04 -4.63
N SER A 89 12.56 21.10 -3.83
CA SER A 89 12.47 22.48 -4.31
C SER A 89 13.68 22.90 -5.15
N MET A 90 14.86 22.34 -4.87
CA MET A 90 16.07 22.55 -5.67
C MET A 90 16.16 21.63 -6.91
N GLY A 91 15.17 20.78 -7.15
CA GLY A 91 15.20 19.78 -8.23
C GLY A 91 16.27 18.71 -8.04
N LYS A 92 16.71 18.46 -6.80
CA LYS A 92 17.76 17.48 -6.46
C LYS A 92 17.22 16.09 -6.16
N VAL A 93 15.90 15.95 -6.02
CA VAL A 93 15.20 14.67 -5.83
C VAL A 93 13.85 14.72 -6.54
N ASN A 94 13.33 13.54 -6.90
CA ASN A 94 12.02 13.40 -7.56
C ASN A 94 10.93 12.99 -6.55
N LEU A 95 10.52 13.95 -5.69
CA LEU A 95 9.44 13.76 -4.72
C LEU A 95 8.08 13.71 -5.43
N ARG A 96 7.41 12.55 -5.38
CA ARG A 96 6.14 12.27 -6.06
C ARG A 96 4.92 12.49 -5.19
N GLY A 97 5.08 12.46 -3.87
CA GLY A 97 3.98 12.61 -2.93
C GLY A 97 4.44 12.62 -1.50
N ASN A 98 3.66 13.30 -0.68
CA ASN A 98 3.73 13.19 0.77
C ASN A 98 2.48 12.45 1.26
N ILE A 99 2.61 11.59 2.26
CA ILE A 99 1.55 10.82 2.88
C ILE A 99 1.57 11.17 4.36
N VAL A 100 0.39 11.49 4.89
CA VAL A 100 0.19 11.66 6.33
C VAL A 100 -0.61 10.49 6.85
N SER A 101 0.07 9.59 7.54
CA SER A 101 -0.54 8.50 8.31
C SER A 101 -0.94 9.01 9.70
N ARG A 102 -1.70 8.21 10.43
CA ARG A 102 -2.05 8.52 11.82
C ARG A 102 -0.92 8.09 12.75
N ASP A 103 -0.68 8.88 13.80
CA ASP A 103 0.16 8.45 14.91
C ASP A 103 -0.45 7.23 15.61
N MET A 104 0.25 6.11 15.48
CA MET A 104 -0.14 4.81 16.03
C MET A 104 0.52 4.51 17.37
N TRP A 105 1.28 5.44 17.94
CA TRP A 105 1.92 5.30 19.24
C TRP A 105 0.89 5.04 20.34
N ASP A 106 1.18 4.04 21.18
CA ASP A 106 0.33 3.63 22.32
C ASP A 106 -1.15 3.39 21.95
N TRP A 107 -1.47 3.04 20.70
CA TRP A 107 -2.84 2.89 20.20
C TRP A 107 -3.74 1.98 21.06
N GLU A 108 -3.16 0.99 21.74
CA GLU A 108 -3.87 0.07 22.65
C GLU A 108 -4.48 0.79 23.87
N LYS A 109 -3.89 1.92 24.27
CA LYS A 109 -4.39 2.80 25.35
C LYS A 109 -5.39 3.84 24.82
N GLY A 110 -5.73 3.76 23.54
CA GLY A 110 -6.37 4.82 22.78
C GLY A 110 -5.30 5.70 22.12
N TYR A 111 -5.51 6.03 20.85
CA TYR A 111 -4.61 6.91 20.10
C TYR A 111 -4.38 8.22 20.85
N LEU A 112 -3.10 8.55 21.07
CA LEU A 112 -2.71 9.75 21.80
C LEU A 112 -3.22 11.03 21.13
N TYR A 113 -3.20 11.07 19.79
CA TYR A 113 -3.68 12.20 19.00
C TYR A 113 -4.86 11.81 18.09
N PRO A 114 -5.84 12.72 17.92
CA PRO A 114 -6.86 12.57 16.89
C PRO A 114 -6.23 12.65 15.50
N VAL A 115 -6.71 11.83 14.55
CA VAL A 115 -6.24 11.87 13.16
C VAL A 115 -6.37 13.27 12.52
N GLN A 116 -7.37 14.06 12.94
CA GLN A 116 -7.53 15.43 12.44
C GLN A 116 -6.34 16.33 12.83
N ARG A 117 -5.74 16.12 14.02
CA ARG A 117 -4.58 16.88 14.44
C ARG A 117 -3.36 16.59 13.56
N CYS A 118 -3.10 15.32 13.23
CA CYS A 118 -2.04 14.95 12.29
C CYS A 118 -2.23 15.65 10.93
N ARG A 119 -3.46 15.71 10.42
CA ARG A 119 -3.80 16.39 9.16
C ARG A 119 -3.60 17.90 9.22
N ASP A 120 -4.06 18.54 10.30
CA ASP A 120 -3.95 19.98 10.50
C ASP A 120 -2.47 20.39 10.63
N ASP A 121 -1.68 19.60 11.36
CA ASP A 121 -0.24 19.81 11.50
C ASP A 121 0.50 19.57 10.16
N ALA A 122 0.16 18.53 9.39
CA ALA A 122 0.73 18.33 8.05
C ALA A 122 0.40 19.49 7.09
N ALA A 123 -0.85 19.98 7.11
CA ALA A 123 -1.26 21.15 6.34
C ALA A 123 -0.48 22.40 6.74
N LYS A 124 -0.32 22.63 8.05
CA LYS A 124 0.47 23.73 8.61
C LYS A 124 1.93 23.65 8.18
N ALA A 125 2.55 22.47 8.24
CA ALA A 125 3.94 22.27 7.83
C ALA A 125 4.14 22.57 6.32
N LEU A 126 3.25 22.10 5.44
CA LEU A 126 3.32 22.44 4.00
C LEU A 126 3.16 23.93 3.75
N ASN A 127 2.22 24.58 4.44
CA ASN A 127 2.01 26.02 4.29
C ASN A 127 3.27 26.78 4.71
N LEU A 128 3.85 26.45 5.87
CA LEU A 128 5.12 27.05 6.31
C LEU A 128 6.26 26.83 5.30
N ALA A 129 6.37 25.63 4.73
CA ALA A 129 7.38 25.33 3.71
C ALA A 129 7.20 26.19 2.44
N ARG A 130 5.95 26.35 1.99
CA ARG A 130 5.59 27.17 0.82
C ARG A 130 5.80 28.66 1.08
N ASP A 131 5.39 29.14 2.25
CA ASP A 131 5.58 30.53 2.69
C ASP A 131 7.07 30.87 2.83
N SER A 132 7.91 29.87 3.15
CA SER A 132 9.37 29.98 3.16
C SER A 132 10.00 29.99 1.76
N GLY A 133 9.19 29.90 0.70
CA GLY A 133 9.64 29.96 -0.69
C GLY A 133 10.03 28.62 -1.30
N LEU A 134 9.81 27.49 -0.60
CA LEU A 134 10.00 26.17 -1.19
C LEU A 134 8.93 25.90 -2.25
N LYS A 135 9.34 25.33 -3.38
CA LYS A 135 8.52 25.07 -4.56
C LYS A 135 8.50 23.59 -4.88
N HIS A 136 7.58 23.18 -5.75
CA HIS A 136 7.49 21.79 -6.25
C HIS A 136 7.33 20.73 -5.15
N ILE A 137 6.76 21.10 -4.00
CA ILE A 137 6.40 20.16 -2.94
C ILE A 137 4.95 19.70 -3.18
N PRO A 138 4.71 18.39 -3.36
CA PRO A 138 3.37 17.85 -3.51
C PRO A 138 2.49 18.13 -2.28
N ASP A 139 1.18 18.29 -2.49
CA ASP A 139 0.22 18.20 -1.39
C ASP A 139 0.28 16.83 -0.71
N PHE A 140 -0.17 16.74 0.53
CA PHE A 140 -0.25 15.46 1.22
C PHE A 140 -1.46 14.64 0.77
N THR A 141 -1.30 13.33 0.84
CA THR A 141 -2.35 12.33 0.67
C THR A 141 -2.60 11.65 2.01
N LEU A 142 -3.85 11.28 2.31
CA LEU A 142 -4.18 10.62 3.56
C LEU A 142 -3.73 9.15 3.54
N GLY A 143 -2.89 8.78 4.50
CA GLY A 143 -2.47 7.41 4.75
C GLY A 143 -3.47 6.64 5.62
N ALA A 144 -2.98 5.56 6.26
CA ALA A 144 -3.78 4.76 7.17
C ALA A 144 -4.18 5.58 8.41
N ASP A 145 -5.41 5.37 8.90
CA ASP A 145 -5.97 6.03 10.08
C ASP A 145 -6.17 5.10 11.28
N GLU A 146 -5.70 3.86 11.15
CA GLU A 146 -5.76 2.84 12.17
C GLU A 146 -4.64 1.81 12.04
N VAL A 147 -4.33 1.14 13.14
CA VAL A 147 -3.36 0.04 13.17
C VAL A 147 -3.82 -1.18 12.37
N LEU A 148 -2.84 -1.87 11.80
CA LEU A 148 -3.09 -3.20 11.24
C LEU A 148 -3.37 -4.18 12.38
N ARG A 149 -4.44 -4.96 12.26
CA ARG A 149 -4.83 -5.93 13.29
C ARG A 149 -4.41 -7.34 12.89
N PRO A 150 -3.86 -8.14 13.83
CA PRO A 150 -3.66 -9.56 13.59
C PRO A 150 -4.98 -10.24 13.21
N PRO A 151 -5.00 -11.11 12.20
CA PRO A 151 -6.19 -11.87 11.86
C PRO A 151 -6.49 -12.93 12.91
N ALA A 152 -7.75 -13.36 13.00
CA ALA A 152 -8.19 -14.36 13.98
C ALA A 152 -7.49 -15.72 13.84
N SER A 153 -6.96 -16.02 12.65
CA SER A 153 -6.20 -17.25 12.37
C SER A 153 -4.78 -17.22 12.93
N GLY A 154 -4.23 -16.04 13.20
CA GLY A 154 -2.81 -15.86 13.51
C GLY A 154 -1.85 -15.97 12.30
N SER A 155 -2.37 -16.20 11.08
CA SER A 155 -1.56 -16.27 9.85
C SER A 155 -1.44 -14.90 9.20
N ILE A 156 -0.23 -14.45 8.87
CA ILE A 156 -0.03 -13.10 8.30
C ILE A 156 -0.73 -12.93 6.94
N GLU A 157 -0.89 -14.02 6.19
CA GLU A 157 -1.54 -14.07 4.88
C GLU A 157 -3.03 -13.73 4.94
N ASP A 158 -3.67 -13.93 6.10
CA ASP A 158 -5.08 -13.60 6.33
C ASP A 158 -5.27 -12.13 6.79
N THR A 159 -4.19 -11.37 6.90
CA THR A 159 -4.24 -9.98 7.35
C THR A 159 -4.88 -9.12 6.27
N ALA A 160 -6.02 -8.52 6.59
CA ALA A 160 -6.68 -7.59 5.68
C ALA A 160 -5.92 -6.27 5.62
N ALA A 161 -5.42 -5.91 4.44
CA ALA A 161 -4.84 -4.60 4.22
C ALA A 161 -5.92 -3.50 4.35
N LYS A 162 -5.56 -2.38 4.98
CA LYS A 162 -6.39 -1.19 5.03
C LYS A 162 -6.21 -0.39 3.75
N ASP A 163 -7.31 -0.18 3.02
CA ASP A 163 -7.30 0.73 1.88
C ASP A 163 -7.23 2.19 2.35
N SER A 164 -6.40 2.99 1.70
CA SER A 164 -6.27 4.43 1.93
C SER A 164 -5.79 5.12 0.65
N PRO A 165 -6.08 6.42 0.47
CA PRO A 165 -5.53 7.19 -0.65
C PRO A 165 -4.00 7.10 -0.75
N GLY A 166 -3.29 7.08 0.39
CA GLY A 166 -1.83 6.94 0.47
C GLY A 166 -1.36 5.57 -0.01
N ALA A 167 -2.03 4.49 0.40
CA ALA A 167 -1.75 3.15 -0.10
C ALA A 167 -1.96 3.06 -1.62
N GLN A 168 -3.03 3.68 -2.14
CA GLN A 168 -3.28 3.73 -3.59
C GLN A 168 -2.20 4.53 -4.34
N LEU A 169 -1.68 5.60 -3.75
CA LEU A 169 -0.54 6.35 -4.30
C LEU A 169 0.72 5.49 -4.37
N ILE A 170 1.04 4.75 -3.30
CA ILE A 170 2.15 3.81 -3.27
C ILE A 170 2.00 2.77 -4.37
N ILE A 171 0.85 2.10 -4.47
CA ILE A 171 0.59 1.09 -5.50
C ILE A 171 0.73 1.68 -6.91
N LYS A 172 0.21 2.89 -7.13
CA LYS A 172 0.27 3.58 -8.43
C LYS A 172 1.71 3.89 -8.85
N GLU A 173 2.56 4.38 -7.95
CA GLU A 173 3.96 4.67 -8.28
C GLU A 173 4.79 3.38 -8.35
N ALA A 174 4.51 2.37 -7.51
CA ALA A 174 5.20 1.09 -7.53
C ALA A 174 5.00 0.33 -8.85
N ARG A 175 3.80 0.42 -9.45
CA ARG A 175 3.52 -0.15 -10.78
C ARG A 175 4.32 0.48 -11.92
N LYS A 176 4.95 1.64 -11.69
CA LYS A 176 5.82 2.33 -12.66
C LYS A 176 7.30 2.08 -12.41
N ALA A 177 7.65 1.48 -11.27
CA ALA A 177 9.02 1.22 -10.89
C ALA A 177 9.61 0.05 -11.69
N SER A 178 10.93 0.04 -11.81
CA SER A 178 11.71 -1.09 -12.34
C SER A 178 12.88 -1.38 -11.40
N PRO A 179 13.58 -2.53 -11.54
CA PRO A 179 14.80 -2.80 -10.77
C PRO A 179 15.87 -1.71 -10.92
N GLU A 180 15.98 -1.08 -12.08
CA GLU A 180 16.96 -0.01 -12.38
C GLU A 180 16.48 1.37 -11.90
N LYS A 181 15.17 1.52 -11.67
CA LYS A 181 14.56 2.75 -11.17
C LYS A 181 13.48 2.42 -10.12
N PRO A 182 13.88 1.92 -8.94
CA PRO A 182 12.97 1.57 -7.87
C PRO A 182 12.23 2.80 -7.34
N LEU A 183 11.03 2.56 -6.81
CA LEU A 183 10.32 3.49 -5.94
C LEU A 183 10.98 3.49 -4.56
N LEU A 184 11.30 4.69 -4.06
CA LEU A 184 11.76 4.87 -2.68
C LEU A 184 10.58 5.33 -1.83
N ILE A 185 10.40 4.69 -0.68
CA ILE A 185 9.43 5.12 0.34
C ILE A 185 10.23 5.40 1.60
N ILE A 186 10.16 6.63 2.08
CA ILE A 186 10.77 7.06 3.34
C ILE A 186 9.65 7.11 4.37
N ALA A 187 9.72 6.23 5.37
CA ALA A 187 8.75 6.14 6.46
C ALA A 187 9.35 6.73 7.75
N GLY A 188 8.69 7.74 8.32
CA GLY A 188 9.16 8.47 9.51
C GLY A 188 8.57 8.02 10.84
N GLY A 189 7.43 7.30 10.83
CA GLY A 189 6.66 6.88 12.00
C GLY A 189 5.92 5.56 11.78
#